data_AF-A0A6S7BAW6-F1
#
_entry.id   AF-A0A6S7BAW6-F1
#
_cell.length_a   1.000
_cell.length_b   1.000
_cell.length_c   1.000
_cell.angle_alpha   90.00
_cell.angle_beta   90.00
_cell.angle_gamma   90.00
#
_symmetry.space_group_name_H-M   'P 1'
#
loop_
_entity.id
_entity.type
_entity.pdbx_description
1 polymer ?
#
loop_
_entity_poly.entity_id
_entity_poly.type
_entity_poly.pdbx_seq_one_letter_code
_entity_poly.pdbx_strand_id
1 'polypeptide(L)'
;MAAATERIVVQVTAVQKRAIAGTAKRLGLNVSELMRQAAQGFTPSDDEQEILALVERVNASTKETNDALDDALSFVAESNKRITAMTEGKK
;
A
#
# COMPACT_ATOMS: atom_id res chain seq x y z
N MET A 1 -25.84 -21.42 25.51
CA MET A 1 -24.83 -22.38 25.02
C MET A 1 -23.47 -21.75 25.20
N ALA A 2 -22.59 -22.35 26.01
CA ALA A 2 -21.24 -21.83 26.21
C ALA A 2 -20.49 -21.92 24.88
N ALA A 3 -19.99 -20.79 24.38
CA ALA A 3 -19.19 -20.76 23.16
C ALA A 3 -18.00 -21.72 23.32
N ALA A 4 -17.92 -22.73 22.47
CA ALA A 4 -16.90 -23.77 22.56
C ALA A 4 -15.54 -23.17 22.18
N THR A 5 -14.77 -22.72 23.17
CA THR A 5 -13.39 -22.33 22.95
C THR A 5 -12.54 -23.59 22.76
N GLU A 6 -11.89 -23.71 21.62
CA GLU A 6 -10.93 -24.79 21.33
C GLU A 6 -9.51 -24.40 21.70
N ARG A 7 -8.64 -25.40 21.88
CA ARG A 7 -7.23 -25.21 22.27
C ARG A 7 -6.31 -25.54 21.11
N ILE A 8 -5.45 -24.58 20.75
CA ILE A 8 -4.34 -24.77 19.83
C ILE A 8 -3.05 -24.89 20.66
N VAL A 9 -2.34 -26.01 20.53
CA VAL A 9 -1.03 -26.21 21.18
C VAL A 9 0.06 -25.77 20.21
N VAL A 10 0.78 -24.71 20.56
CA VAL A 10 1.89 -24.18 19.74
C VAL A 10 3.20 -24.38 20.50
N GLN A 11 4.18 -24.99 19.83
CA GLN A 11 5.53 -25.11 20.38
C GLN A 11 6.32 -23.84 20.11
N VAL A 12 6.95 -23.31 21.15
CA VAL A 12 7.78 -22.12 21.09
C VAL A 12 9.05 -22.34 21.90
N THR A 13 10.11 -21.61 21.56
CA THR A 13 11.31 -21.58 22.38
C THR A 13 11.04 -20.88 23.72
N ALA A 14 11.87 -21.14 24.73
CA ALA A 14 11.77 -20.47 26.02
C ALA A 14 11.93 -18.94 25.90
N VAL A 15 12.74 -18.48 24.95
CA VAL A 15 12.94 -17.04 24.67
C VAL A 15 11.66 -16.43 24.10
N GLN A 16 11.07 -17.06 23.07
CA GLN A 16 9.80 -16.62 22.50
C GLN A 16 8.68 -16.59 23.55
N LYS A 17 8.56 -17.64 24.38
CA LYS A 17 7.55 -17.69 25.45
C LYS A 17 7.66 -16.50 26.40
N ARG A 18 8.87 -16.13 26.82
CA ARG A 18 9.10 -14.95 27.69
C ARG A 18 8.76 -13.65 26.97
N ALA A 19 9.17 -13.51 25.70
CA ALA A 19 8.89 -12.33 24.90
C ALA A 19 7.37 -12.11 24.71
N ILE A 20 6.64 -13.18 24.38
CA ILE A 20 5.18 -13.16 24.24
C ILE A 20 4.51 -12.72 25.55
N ALA A 21 4.89 -13.34 26.68
CA ALA A 21 4.33 -13.00 27.98
C ALA A 21 4.65 -11.55 28.38
N GLY A 22 5.86 -11.07 28.10
CA GLY A 22 6.27 -9.70 28.34
C GLY A 22 5.47 -8.69 27.51
N THR A 23 5.25 -8.98 26.22
CA THR A 23 4.42 -8.14 25.34
C THR A 23 2.96 -8.11 25.81
N ALA A 24 2.38 -9.25 26.13
CA ALA A 24 1.01 -9.33 26.65
C ALA A 24 0.86 -8.50 27.94
N LYS A 25 1.81 -8.64 28.89
CA LYS A 25 1.84 -7.85 30.13
C LYS A 25 1.95 -6.35 29.86
N ARG A 26 2.82 -5.93 28.94
CA ARG A 26 3.01 -4.51 28.58
C ARG A 26 1.74 -3.90 27.98
N LEU A 27 0.98 -4.68 27.21
CA LEU A 27 -0.27 -4.25 26.59
C LEU A 27 -1.50 -4.42 27.50
N GLY A 28 -1.34 -4.97 28.71
CA GLY A 28 -2.46 -5.28 29.60
C GLY A 28 -3.39 -6.39 29.09
N LEU A 29 -2.90 -7.22 28.15
CA LEU A 29 -3.68 -8.29 27.52
C LEU A 29 -3.32 -9.66 28.10
N ASN A 30 -4.25 -10.60 28.00
CA ASN A 30 -3.95 -12.01 28.16
C ASN A 30 -3.12 -12.50 26.96
N VAL A 31 -2.15 -13.39 27.19
CA VAL A 31 -1.40 -14.09 26.14
C VAL A 31 -2.31 -14.73 25.10
N SER A 32 -3.42 -15.36 25.51
CA SER A 32 -4.37 -15.98 24.57
C SER A 32 -5.09 -14.94 23.70
N GLU A 33 -5.33 -13.74 24.24
CA GLU A 33 -5.96 -12.65 23.49
C GLU A 33 -4.97 -12.04 22.49
N LEU A 34 -3.74 -11.75 22.95
CA LEU A 34 -2.65 -11.33 22.08
C LEU A 34 -2.44 -12.31 20.92
N MET A 35 -2.45 -13.62 21.20
CA MET A 35 -2.25 -14.66 20.18
C MET A 35 -3.40 -14.73 19.17
N ARG A 36 -4.66 -14.57 19.61
CA ARG A 36 -5.80 -14.51 18.69
C ARG A 36 -5.71 -13.29 17.79
N GLN A 37 -5.44 -12.11 18.36
CA GLN A 37 -5.31 -10.87 17.59
C GLN A 37 -4.15 -10.94 16.61
N ALA A 38 -2.99 -11.44 17.06
CA ALA A 38 -1.82 -11.63 16.20
C ALA A 38 -2.10 -12.63 15.07
N ALA A 39 -2.81 -13.72 15.32
CA ALA A 39 -3.17 -14.69 14.30
C ALA A 39 -4.19 -14.16 13.29
N GLN A 40 -5.14 -13.31 13.72
CA GLN A 40 -6.13 -12.68 12.84
C GLN A 40 -5.53 -11.54 12.00
N GLY A 41 -4.59 -10.80 12.57
CA GLY A 41 -3.87 -9.72 11.87
C GLY A 41 -2.59 -10.18 11.18
N PHE A 42 -2.28 -11.48 11.18
CA PHE A 42 -1.13 -12.00 10.45
C PHE A 42 -1.47 -12.01 8.97
N THR A 43 -0.91 -11.04 8.26
CA THR A 43 -0.93 -10.99 6.81
C THR A 43 0.36 -11.62 6.28
N PRO A 44 0.29 -12.64 5.42
CA PRO A 44 1.48 -13.16 4.74
C PRO A 44 2.19 -12.07 3.95
N SER A 45 3.51 -12.15 3.82
CA SER A 45 4.33 -11.20 3.04
C SER A 45 3.94 -11.09 1.57
N ASP A 46 3.11 -12.01 1.06
CA ASP A 46 2.62 -11.99 -0.32
C ASP A 46 1.71 -10.77 -0.57
N ASP A 47 0.97 -10.30 0.44
CA ASP A 47 0.13 -9.09 0.33
C ASP A 47 1.00 -7.82 0.20
N GLU A 48 2.18 -7.78 0.82
CA GLU A 48 3.12 -6.66 0.61
C GLU A 48 3.62 -6.62 -0.84
N GLN A 49 3.89 -7.78 -1.45
CA GLN A 49 4.29 -7.84 -2.86
C GLN A 49 3.17 -7.41 -3.79
N GLU A 50 1.92 -7.81 -3.52
CA GLU A 50 0.77 -7.37 -4.31
C GLU A 50 0.53 -5.86 -4.19
N ILE A 51 0.67 -5.28 -3.00
CA ILE A 51 0.57 -3.84 -2.78
C ILE A 51 1.70 -3.09 -3.49
N LEU A 52 2.94 -3.59 -3.43
CA LEU A 52 4.07 -2.99 -4.15
C LEU A 52 3.86 -3.04 -5.67
N ALA A 53 3.36 -4.16 -6.20
CA ALA A 53 3.02 -4.29 -7.62
C ALA A 53 1.90 -3.33 -8.05
N LEU A 54 0.91 -3.09 -7.19
CA LEU A 54 -0.12 -2.08 -7.43
C LEU A 54 0.45 -0.67 -7.48
N VAL A 55 1.32 -0.31 -6.53
CA VAL A 55 1.98 1.00 -6.48
C VAL A 55 2.83 1.22 -7.74
N GLU A 56 3.58 0.21 -8.17
CA GLU A 56 4.38 0.27 -9.40
C GLU A 56 3.51 0.55 -10.63
N ARG A 57 2.38 -0.16 -10.77
CA ARG A 57 1.43 0.05 -11.87
C ARG A 57 0.82 1.45 -11.86
N VAL A 58 0.44 1.96 -10.70
CA VAL A 58 -0.12 3.32 -10.56
C VAL A 58 0.93 4.37 -10.97
N ASN A 59 2.18 4.20 -10.53
CA ASN A 59 3.26 5.12 -10.90
C ASN A 59 3.55 5.11 -12.40
N ALA A 60 3.58 3.93 -13.03
CA ALA A 60 3.77 3.80 -14.47
C ALA A 60 2.64 4.51 -15.24
N SER A 61 1.38 4.23 -14.88
CA SER A 61 0.22 4.87 -15.54
C SER A 61 0.17 6.38 -15.33
N THR A 62 0.54 6.86 -14.13
CA THR A 62 0.61 8.31 -13.84
C THR A 62 1.68 8.98 -14.69
N LYS A 63 2.84 8.35 -14.84
CA LYS A 63 3.92 8.85 -15.70
C LYS A 63 3.47 8.95 -17.15
N GLU A 64 2.90 7.88 -17.70
CA GLU A 64 2.39 7.88 -19.08
C GLU A 64 1.34 8.97 -19.31
N THR A 65 0.46 9.19 -18.33
CA THR A 65 -0.56 10.24 -18.41
C THR A 65 0.06 11.64 -18.41
N ASN A 66 1.05 11.88 -17.55
CA ASN A 66 1.75 13.16 -17.51
C ASN A 66 2.50 13.43 -18.82
N ASP A 67 3.21 12.43 -19.34
CA ASP A 67 3.91 12.54 -20.62
C ASP A 67 2.92 12.90 -21.76
N ALA A 68 1.75 12.26 -21.80
CA ALA A 68 0.71 12.57 -22.78
C ALA A 68 0.10 13.98 -22.62
N LEU A 69 -0.02 14.47 -21.38
CA LEU A 69 -0.49 15.84 -21.11
C LEU A 69 0.54 16.88 -21.57
N ASP A 70 1.83 16.65 -21.30
CA ASP A 70 2.91 17.54 -21.73
C ASP A 70 3.01 17.63 -23.25
N ASP A 71 2.84 16.50 -23.96
CA ASP A 71 2.77 16.46 -25.41
C ASP A 71 1.60 17.27 -25.96
N ALA A 72 0.41 17.12 -25.36
CA ALA A 72 -0.78 17.87 -25.75
C ALA A 72 -0.61 19.38 -25.54
N LEU A 73 -0.05 19.79 -24.40
CA LEU A 73 0.23 21.20 -24.09
C LEU A 73 1.26 21.78 -25.07
N SER A 74 2.31 21.02 -25.39
CA SER A 74 3.33 21.42 -26.36
C SER A 74 2.72 21.61 -27.76
N PHE A 75 1.86 20.70 -28.19
CA PHE A 75 1.14 20.80 -29.46
C PHE A 75 0.26 22.07 -29.53
N VAL A 76 -0.49 22.35 -28.46
CA VAL A 76 -1.33 23.56 -28.38
C VAL A 76 -0.47 24.82 -28.42
N ALA A 77 0.66 24.86 -27.71
CA ALA A 77 1.57 25.99 -27.73
C ALA A 77 2.11 26.28 -29.14
N GLU A 78 2.55 25.25 -29.86
CA GLU A 78 3.01 25.38 -31.25
C GLU A 78 1.88 25.75 -32.21
N SER A 79 0.65 25.27 -31.98
CA SER A 79 -0.52 25.71 -32.72
C SER A 79 -0.78 27.21 -32.51
N ASN A 80 -0.74 27.68 -31.27
CA ASN A 80 -0.95 29.09 -30.94
C ASN A 80 0.12 29.99 -31.59
N LYS A 81 1.39 29.58 -31.58
CA LYS A 81 2.46 30.31 -32.29
C LYS A 81 2.17 30.46 -33.78
N ARG A 82 1.72 29.38 -34.44
CA ARG A 82 1.36 29.41 -35.87
C ARG A 82 0.19 30.36 -36.15
N ILE A 83 -0.84 30.33 -35.30
CA ILE A 83 -2.00 31.24 -35.41
C ILE A 83 -1.55 32.69 -35.31
N THR A 84 -0.73 33.03 -34.30
CA THR A 84 -0.21 34.39 -34.12
C THR A 84 0.56 34.87 -35.36
N ALA A 85 1.47 34.05 -35.89
CA ALA A 85 2.24 34.38 -37.09
C ALA A 85 1.34 34.63 -38.33
N MET A 86 0.26 33.86 -38.49
CA MET A 86 -0.71 34.06 -39.57
C MET A 86 -1.55 35.34 -39.39
N THR A 87 -1.84 35.73 -38.16
CA THR A 87 -2.62 36.95 -37.85
C THR A 87 -1.78 38.23 -37.93
N GLU A 88 -0.48 38.16 -37.62
CA GLU A 88 0.43 39.31 -37.66
C GLU A 88 0.89 39.64 -39.09
N GLY A 89 1.06 38.65 -39.96
CA GLY A 89 1.40 38.85 -41.38
C GLY A 89 0.27 39.43 -42.25
N LYS A 90 -0.88 39.77 -41.66
CA LYS A 90 -2.08 40.28 -42.35
C LYS A 90 -2.37 41.76 -42.09
N LYS A 91 -1.44 42.49 -41.45
CA LYS A 91 -1.47 43.95 -41.26
C LYS A 91 -0.60 44.67 -42.29
#